data_AF-A0A7S6VRD4-F1
#
_entry.id   AF-A0A7S6VRD4-F1
#
_cell.length_a   1.000
_cell.length_b   1.000
_cell.length_c   1.000
_cell.angle_alpha   90.00
_cell.angle_beta   90.00
_cell.angle_gamma   90.00
#
_symmetry.space_group_name_H-M   'P 1'
#
loop_
_entity.id
_entity.type
_entity.pdbx_description
1 polymer ?
#
loop_
_entity_poly.entity_id
_entity_poly.type
_entity_poly.pdbx_seq_one_letter_code
_entity_poly.pdbx_strand_id
1 'polypeptide(L)'
;MVNNANDPHGYWRDNYADRPYYNDFKRDIPDIDYDRDLSSAYDLGTRARSEYGTDRDFESSEGDLKQRWEEFKADSRLKWEQAKHAIKDAWDRN
;
A
#
# COMPACT_ATOMS: atom_id res chain seq x y z
N MET A 1 -0.12 -1.93 -28.76
CA MET A 1 -0.47 -2.35 -27.39
C MET A 1 0.43 -1.56 -26.48
N VAL A 2 -0.10 -0.54 -25.80
CA VAL A 2 0.69 0.23 -24.84
C VAL A 2 0.93 -0.68 -23.65
N ASN A 3 2.15 -1.20 -23.52
CA ASN A 3 2.60 -1.86 -22.29
C ASN A 3 2.66 -0.78 -21.23
N ASN A 4 1.54 -0.56 -20.53
CA ASN A 4 1.50 0.38 -19.42
C ASN A 4 2.19 -0.30 -18.24
N ALA A 5 3.52 -0.30 -18.25
CA ALA A 5 4.39 -0.82 -17.19
C ALA A 5 4.26 -0.05 -15.85
N ASN A 6 3.30 0.88 -15.76
CA ASN A 6 3.07 1.78 -14.65
C ASN A 6 1.67 1.59 -14.02
N ASP A 7 1.04 0.44 -14.20
CA ASP A 7 -0.15 0.09 -13.40
C ASP A 7 0.30 -0.75 -12.18
N PRO A 8 0.71 -0.11 -11.05
CA PRO A 8 1.08 -0.85 -9.85
C PRO A 8 -0.07 -1.76 -9.39
N HIS A 9 -1.32 -1.44 -9.75
CA HIS A 9 -2.47 -2.22 -9.32
C HIS A 9 -2.49 -3.63 -9.85
N GLY A 10 -2.10 -3.88 -11.11
CA GLY A 10 -2.16 -5.24 -11.69
C GLY A 10 -1.33 -6.24 -10.91
N TYR A 11 -0.06 -5.92 -10.66
CA TYR A 11 0.82 -6.78 -9.87
C TYR A 11 0.31 -6.96 -8.44
N TRP A 12 -0.06 -5.86 -7.77
CA TRP A 12 -0.52 -5.95 -6.38
C TRP A 12 -1.83 -6.73 -6.27
N ARG A 13 -2.74 -6.59 -7.22
CA ARG A 13 -4.01 -7.33 -7.28
C ARG A 13 -3.81 -8.83 -7.44
N ASP A 14 -2.79 -9.24 -8.17
CA ASP A 14 -2.47 -10.66 -8.34
C ASP A 14 -1.70 -11.25 -7.15
N ASN A 15 -0.92 -10.44 -6.42
CA ASN A 15 0.05 -10.93 -5.43
C ASN A 15 -0.27 -10.54 -3.98
N TYR A 16 -1.27 -9.69 -3.70
CA TYR A 16 -1.52 -9.21 -2.34
C TYR A 16 -1.85 -10.34 -1.35
N ALA A 17 -2.50 -11.40 -1.84
CA ALA A 17 -2.91 -12.54 -1.02
C ALA A 17 -1.74 -13.41 -0.57
N ASP A 18 -0.62 -13.37 -1.28
CA ASP A 18 0.61 -14.13 -0.97
C ASP A 18 1.53 -13.37 -0.02
N ARG A 19 1.15 -12.14 0.36
CA ARG A 19 1.98 -11.31 1.24
C ARG A 19 1.94 -11.81 2.68
N PRO A 20 3.06 -11.74 3.41
CA PRO A 20 3.15 -12.27 4.77
C PRO A 20 2.14 -11.60 5.72
N TYR A 21 1.81 -10.33 5.47
CA TYR A 21 0.85 -9.55 6.28
C TYR A 21 -0.62 -9.81 5.92
N TYR A 22 -0.92 -10.49 4.81
CA TYR A 22 -2.30 -10.71 4.37
C TYR A 22 -3.11 -11.55 5.36
N ASN A 23 -2.50 -12.55 5.97
CA ASN A 23 -3.17 -13.41 6.96
C ASN A 23 -3.59 -12.63 8.21
N ASP A 24 -2.80 -11.66 8.65
CA ASP A 24 -3.18 -10.77 9.75
C ASP A 24 -4.36 -9.88 9.36
N PHE A 25 -4.34 -9.32 8.15
CA PHE A 25 -5.46 -8.54 7.66
C PHE A 25 -6.75 -9.35 7.58
N LYS A 26 -6.67 -10.59 7.09
CA LYS A 26 -7.80 -11.51 6.98
C LYS A 26 -8.35 -11.93 8.35
N ARG A 27 -7.51 -11.96 9.40
CA ARG A 27 -7.96 -12.22 10.77
C ARG A 27 -8.86 -11.10 11.30
N ASP A 28 -8.49 -9.85 11.04
CA ASP A 28 -9.21 -8.67 11.52
C ASP A 28 -10.38 -8.28 10.58
N ILE A 29 -10.21 -8.52 9.29
CA ILE A 29 -11.13 -8.18 8.20
C ILE A 29 -11.28 -9.43 7.29
N PRO A 30 -12.19 -10.37 7.63
CA PRO A 30 -12.31 -11.65 6.92
C PRO A 30 -12.68 -11.53 5.44
N ASP A 31 -13.38 -10.45 5.07
CA ASP A 31 -13.80 -10.10 3.71
C ASP A 31 -12.91 -8.99 3.12
N ILE A 32 -11.63 -8.93 3.52
CA ILE A 32 -10.70 -7.94 2.98
C ILE A 32 -10.64 -8.05 1.45
N ASP A 33 -10.79 -6.91 0.80
CA ASP A 33 -10.83 -6.82 -0.66
C ASP A 33 -9.70 -5.95 -1.19
N TYR A 34 -9.16 -6.31 -2.35
CA TYR A 34 -8.08 -5.55 -2.96
C TYR A 34 -8.52 -4.13 -3.31
N ASP A 35 -9.60 -4.01 -4.08
CA ASP A 35 -10.03 -2.74 -4.66
C ASP A 35 -10.50 -1.76 -3.58
N ARG A 36 -11.20 -2.25 -2.55
CA ARG A 36 -11.70 -1.42 -1.43
C ARG A 36 -10.64 -1.11 -0.38
N ASP A 37 -9.90 -2.12 0.07
CA ASP A 37 -9.11 -2.00 1.31
C ASP A 37 -7.61 -1.80 1.05
N LEU A 38 -7.05 -2.44 0.02
CA LEU A 38 -5.58 -2.49 -0.18
C LEU A 38 -5.07 -1.58 -1.31
N SER A 39 -5.89 -1.30 -2.31
CA SER A 39 -5.52 -0.51 -3.48
C SER A 39 -4.91 0.83 -3.08
N SER A 40 -5.57 1.56 -2.17
CA SER A 40 -5.10 2.85 -1.64
C SER A 40 -3.77 2.75 -0.90
N ALA A 41 -3.51 1.64 -0.21
CA ALA A 41 -2.28 1.47 0.56
C ALA A 41 -1.07 1.29 -0.38
N TYR A 42 -1.21 0.44 -1.40
CA TYR A 42 -0.17 0.27 -2.40
C TYR A 42 0.06 1.55 -3.21
N ASP A 43 -1.02 2.25 -3.57
CA ASP A 43 -0.93 3.53 -4.27
C ASP A 43 -0.17 4.59 -3.49
N LEU A 44 -0.48 4.73 -2.20
CA LEU A 44 0.21 5.68 -1.35
C LEU A 44 1.71 5.37 -1.27
N GLY A 45 2.08 4.09 -1.13
CA GLY A 45 3.49 3.69 -1.08
C GLY A 45 4.24 4.01 -2.37
N THR A 46 3.67 3.66 -3.53
CA THR A 46 4.26 3.95 -4.84
C THR A 46 4.40 5.45 -5.08
N ARG A 47 3.34 6.22 -4.81
CA ARG A 47 3.36 7.69 -4.96
C ARG A 47 4.37 8.34 -4.03
N ALA A 48 4.37 7.96 -2.75
CA ALA A 48 5.27 8.54 -1.79
C ALA A 48 6.74 8.22 -2.12
N ARG A 49 7.04 7.01 -2.60
CA ARG A 49 8.38 6.68 -3.08
C ARG A 49 8.81 7.55 -4.27
N SER A 50 7.89 7.81 -5.21
CA SER A 50 8.15 8.70 -6.34
C SER A 50 8.32 10.17 -5.92
N GLU A 51 7.61 10.63 -4.88
CA GLU A 51 7.66 12.02 -4.40
C GLU A 51 8.87 12.29 -3.52
N TYR A 52 9.21 11.34 -2.64
CA TYR A 52 10.32 11.48 -1.70
C TYR A 52 11.67 11.03 -2.27
N GLY A 53 11.65 10.33 -3.40
CA GLY A 53 12.85 9.87 -4.08
C GLY A 53 13.49 8.66 -3.41
N THR A 54 14.63 8.23 -3.96
CA THR A 54 15.30 7.00 -3.54
C THR A 54 16.12 7.14 -2.27
N ASP A 55 16.53 8.37 -1.94
CA ASP A 55 17.46 8.67 -0.84
C ASP A 55 16.77 8.73 0.54
N ARG A 56 15.44 8.78 0.56
CA ARG A 56 14.68 8.82 1.80
C ARG A 56 14.24 7.42 2.19
N ASP A 57 14.42 7.09 3.47
CA ASP A 57 13.94 5.84 4.04
C ASP A 57 12.46 5.96 4.45
N PHE A 58 11.79 4.81 4.45
CA PHE A 58 10.40 4.70 4.89
C PHE A 58 10.22 5.17 6.34
N GLU A 59 11.13 4.77 7.24
CA GLU A 59 11.09 5.10 8.67
C GLU A 59 11.13 6.61 8.91
N SER A 60 11.96 7.33 8.15
CA SER A 60 12.06 8.80 8.19
C SER A 60 10.82 9.51 7.62
N SER A 61 9.95 8.77 6.93
CA SER A 61 8.72 9.27 6.31
C SER A 61 7.47 8.75 7.03
N GLU A 62 7.63 7.87 8.03
CA GLU A 62 6.53 7.12 8.64
C GLU A 62 5.45 8.02 9.24
N GLY A 63 5.87 9.08 9.96
CA GLY A 63 4.95 10.03 10.58
C GLY A 63 4.08 10.79 9.56
N ASP A 64 4.69 11.19 8.44
CA ASP A 64 3.98 11.87 7.36
C ASP A 64 3.08 10.90 6.58
N LEU A 65 3.59 9.70 6.26
CA LEU A 65 2.82 8.65 5.59
C LEU A 65 1.61 8.23 6.40
N LYS A 66 1.73 8.22 7.73
CA LYS A 66 0.59 7.97 8.62
C LYS A 66 -0.50 9.01 8.47
N GLN A 67 -0.14 10.30 8.49
CA GLN A 67 -1.12 11.36 8.28
C GLN A 67 -1.76 11.25 6.90
N ARG A 68 -0.94 11.08 5.85
CA ARG A 68 -1.43 10.90 4.48
C ARG A 68 -2.33 9.69 4.33
N TRP A 69 -2.04 8.59 5.01
CA TRP A 69 -2.89 7.40 4.99
C TRP A 69 -4.29 7.71 5.52
N GLU A 70 -4.40 8.41 6.64
CA GLU A 70 -5.70 8.77 7.20
C GLU A 70 -6.52 9.66 6.26
N GLU A 71 -5.85 10.51 5.47
CA GLU A 71 -6.48 11.36 4.46
C GLU A 71 -6.78 10.62 3.15
N PHE A 72 -5.95 9.63 2.77
CA PHE A 72 -5.97 8.97 1.45
C PHE A 72 -6.76 7.66 1.42
N LYS A 73 -6.94 6.98 2.57
CA LYS A 73 -7.51 5.63 2.64
C LYS A 73 -8.94 5.49 2.09
N ALA A 74 -9.69 6.60 2.01
CA ALA A 74 -11.08 6.64 1.55
C ALA A 74 -11.95 5.57 2.24
N ASP A 75 -12.51 4.62 1.48
CA ASP A 75 -13.37 3.53 1.99
C ASP A 75 -12.59 2.36 2.62
N SER A 76 -11.25 2.40 2.60
CA SER A 76 -10.43 1.34 3.18
C SER A 76 -10.63 1.25 4.68
N ARG A 77 -10.85 0.03 5.15
CA ARG A 77 -11.03 -0.28 6.58
C ARG A 77 -9.70 -0.53 7.30
N LEU A 78 -8.57 -0.51 6.58
CA LEU A 78 -7.26 -0.75 7.17
C LEU A 78 -6.85 0.40 8.10
N LYS A 79 -6.41 0.03 9.30
CA LYS A 79 -5.73 0.95 10.21
C LYS A 79 -4.32 1.21 9.71
N TRP A 80 -3.73 2.34 10.12
CA TRP A 80 -2.31 2.65 9.82
C TRP A 80 -1.37 1.45 10.08
N GLU A 81 -1.50 0.80 11.23
CA GLU A 81 -0.63 -0.35 11.59
C GLU A 81 -0.74 -1.53 10.63
N GLN A 82 -1.88 -1.68 9.94
CA GLN A 82 -2.06 -2.69 8.91
C GLN A 82 -1.57 -2.15 7.56
N ALA A 83 -2.06 -0.97 7.17
CA ALA A 83 -1.75 -0.35 5.89
C ALA A 83 -0.26 -0.09 5.68
N LYS A 84 0.49 0.25 6.74
CA LYS A 84 1.94 0.51 6.68
C LYS A 84 2.71 -0.65 6.05
N HIS A 85 2.26 -1.89 6.24
CA HIS A 85 2.91 -3.06 5.65
C HIS A 85 2.77 -3.08 4.12
N ALA A 86 1.57 -2.82 3.61
CA ALA A 86 1.31 -2.72 2.18
C ALA A 86 1.96 -1.48 1.54
N ILE A 87 1.89 -0.33 2.23
CA ILE A 87 2.55 0.92 1.80
C ILE A 87 4.07 0.69 1.70
N LYS A 88 4.69 0.07 2.70
CA LYS A 88 6.12 -0.22 2.70
C LYS A 88 6.51 -1.19 1.58
N ASP A 89 5.70 -2.23 1.33
CA ASP A 89 5.97 -3.19 0.25
C ASP A 89 5.89 -2.51 -1.14
N ALA A 90 4.94 -1.57 -1.31
CA ALA A 90 4.88 -0.72 -2.50
C ALA A 90 6.04 0.27 -2.62
N TRP A 91 6.49 0.82 -1.50
CA TRP A 91 7.65 1.71 -1.44
C TRP A 91 8.94 0.97 -1.82
N ASP A 92 9.18 -0.20 -1.23
CA ASP A 92 10.41 -0.97 -1.44
C ASP A 92 10.52 -1.54 -2.87
N ARG A 93 9.40 -1.69 -3.57
CA ARG A 93 9.34 -2.17 -4.96
C ARG A 93 9.60 -1.09 -6.02
N ASN A 94 9.43 0.20 -5.68
CA ASN A 94 9.50 1.33 -6.61
C ASN A 94 10.85 2.08 -6.53
#